data_AF-A0A8T3QHD3-F1
#
_entry.id   AF-A0A8T3QHD3-F1
#
_cell.length_a   1.000
_cell.length_b   1.000
_cell.length_c   1.000
_cell.angle_alpha   90.00
_cell.angle_beta   90.00
_cell.angle_gamma   90.00
#
_symmetry.space_group_name_H-M   'P 1'
#
loop_
_entity.id
_entity.type
_entity.pdbx_description
1 polymer ?
#
loop_
_entity_poly.entity_id
_entity_poly.type
_entity_poly.pdbx_seq_one_letter_code
_entity_poly.pdbx_strand_id
1 'polypeptide(L)'
;AWTRTPRNGWRDASQAEVGSASVDVQAARVALTAGYRATAEDRGMELVEGARARRCRVAIDGDTFRRAFPQVEWLVGTADLGRWRGQLDYWIFLDGDLGQLAGSVNGEASGIQSDALQATVEVLLTATERGREMVVYPPAP
;
A
#
# COMPACT_ATOMS: atom_id res chain seq x y z
N ALA A 1 -1.04 14.43 -17.73
CA ALA A 1 -1.65 14.15 -16.41
C ALA A 1 -1.74 15.48 -15.66
N TRP A 2 -2.42 15.54 -14.52
CA TRP A 2 -2.54 16.80 -13.75
C TRP A 2 -2.23 16.57 -12.28
N THR A 3 -1.66 17.57 -11.63
CA THR A 3 -1.42 17.57 -10.18
C THR A 3 -1.97 18.84 -9.55
N ARG A 4 -2.35 18.75 -8.27
CA ARG A 4 -2.75 19.88 -7.46
C ARG A 4 -1.98 19.82 -6.14
N THR A 5 -1.55 20.98 -5.64
CA THR A 5 -1.00 21.09 -4.29
C THR A 5 -1.95 21.93 -3.43
N PRO A 6 -1.86 21.88 -2.09
CA PRO A 6 -2.70 22.73 -1.25
C PRO A 6 -2.53 24.23 -1.53
N ARG A 7 -1.35 24.65 -2.03
CA ARG A 7 -1.01 26.05 -2.28
C ARG A 7 -1.27 26.53 -3.71
N ASN A 8 -1.43 25.62 -4.68
CA ASN A 8 -1.58 25.96 -6.10
C ASN A 8 -2.81 25.27 -6.71
N GLY A 9 -3.36 25.88 -7.77
CA GLY A 9 -4.39 25.25 -8.60
C GLY A 9 -3.89 24.01 -9.33
N TRP A 10 -4.75 23.42 -10.16
CA TRP A 10 -4.35 22.33 -11.04
C TRP A 10 -3.28 22.80 -12.04
N ARG A 11 -2.30 21.94 -12.29
CA ARG A 11 -1.29 22.14 -13.34
C ARG A 11 -1.09 20.87 -14.14
N ASP A 12 -0.64 21.02 -15.38
CA ASP A 12 -0.14 19.90 -16.17
C ASP A 12 1.06 19.24 -15.47
N ALA A 13 1.12 17.92 -15.60
CA ALA A 13 2.16 17.08 -15.09
C ALA A 13 2.50 15.98 -16.09
N SER A 14 3.79 15.70 -16.19
CA SER A 14 4.33 14.59 -16.96
C SER A 14 3.89 13.24 -16.37
N GLN A 15 3.90 12.19 -17.19
CA GLN A 15 3.69 10.83 -16.69
C GLN A 15 4.73 10.43 -15.64
N ALA A 16 5.97 10.93 -15.75
CA ALA A 16 7.01 10.65 -14.76
C ALA A 16 6.68 11.27 -13.38
N GLU A 17 6.11 12.47 -13.34
CA GLU A 17 5.69 13.13 -12.10
C GLU A 17 4.52 12.43 -11.42
N VAL A 18 3.62 11.78 -12.17
CA VAL A 18 2.43 11.09 -11.63
C VAL A 18 2.66 9.59 -11.45
N GLY A 19 3.57 8.98 -12.20
CA GLY A 19 3.87 7.55 -12.12
C GLY A 19 4.40 7.15 -10.75
N SER A 20 5.15 8.03 -10.07
CA SER A 20 5.58 7.83 -8.68
C SER A 20 4.45 7.93 -7.64
N ALA A 21 3.25 8.39 -8.05
CA ALA A 21 2.08 8.51 -7.17
C ALA A 21 1.17 7.26 -7.21
N SER A 22 1.47 6.26 -8.04
CA SER A 22 0.73 4.99 -8.08
C SER A 22 1.03 4.15 -6.84
N VAL A 23 0.10 4.21 -5.87
CA VAL A 23 0.26 3.57 -4.54
C VAL A 23 0.32 2.04 -4.67
N ASP A 24 -0.49 1.47 -5.56
CA ASP A 24 -0.55 0.05 -5.89
C ASP A 24 0.76 -0.45 -6.51
N VAL A 25 1.27 0.23 -7.53
CA VAL A 25 2.53 -0.14 -8.19
C VAL A 25 3.70 -0.01 -7.23
N GLN A 26 3.73 1.04 -6.41
CA GLN A 26 4.77 1.21 -5.39
C GLN A 26 4.73 0.07 -4.37
N ALA A 27 3.54 -0.25 -3.83
CA ALA A 27 3.37 -1.32 -2.87
C ALA A 27 3.77 -2.68 -3.45
N ALA A 28 3.33 -3.00 -4.68
CA ALA A 28 3.70 -4.23 -5.36
C ALA A 28 5.21 -4.32 -5.62
N ARG A 29 5.82 -3.23 -6.11
CA ARG A 29 7.25 -3.16 -6.41
C ARG A 29 8.13 -3.37 -5.17
N VAL A 30 7.71 -2.87 -4.01
CA VAL A 30 8.52 -2.90 -2.78
C VAL A 30 8.20 -4.12 -1.91
N ALA A 31 6.93 -4.41 -1.68
CA ALA A 31 6.50 -5.42 -0.72
C ALA A 31 6.14 -6.79 -1.35
N LEU A 32 5.97 -6.86 -2.67
CA LEU A 32 5.65 -8.10 -3.40
C LEU A 32 6.77 -8.54 -4.37
N THR A 33 8.02 -8.26 -4.00
CA THR A 33 9.20 -8.72 -4.74
C THR A 33 9.24 -10.25 -4.83
N ALA A 34 10.07 -10.80 -5.73
CA ALA A 34 10.24 -12.25 -5.84
C ALA A 34 10.68 -12.88 -4.50
N GLY A 35 11.52 -12.20 -3.72
CA GLY A 35 11.96 -12.66 -2.40
C GLY A 35 10.80 -12.76 -1.41
N TYR A 36 9.98 -11.72 -1.29
CA TYR A 36 8.80 -11.75 -0.42
C TYR A 36 7.78 -12.79 -0.88
N ARG A 37 7.52 -12.89 -2.19
CA ARG A 37 6.57 -13.87 -2.75
C ARG A 37 7.03 -15.31 -2.56
N ALA A 38 8.33 -15.57 -2.53
CA ALA A 38 8.86 -16.91 -2.29
C ALA A 38 8.58 -17.42 -0.87
N THR A 39 8.38 -16.52 0.10
CA THR A 39 8.05 -16.85 1.50
C THR A 39 6.57 -16.63 1.82
N ALA A 40 5.74 -16.40 0.81
CA ALA A 40 4.33 -16.08 1.04
C ALA A 40 3.54 -17.32 1.45
N GLU A 41 2.72 -17.17 2.48
CA GLU A 41 1.75 -18.18 2.90
C GLU A 41 0.52 -18.09 2.00
N ASP A 42 0.18 -19.17 1.29
CA ASP A 42 -1.09 -19.27 0.55
C ASP A 42 -2.26 -19.43 1.55
N ARG A 43 -3.21 -18.50 1.50
CA ARG A 43 -4.40 -18.46 2.38
C ARG A 43 -5.67 -18.88 1.65
N GLY A 44 -5.57 -19.34 0.40
CA GLY A 44 -6.67 -19.84 -0.40
C GLY A 44 -7.31 -18.80 -1.33
N MET A 45 -8.50 -19.13 -1.82
CA MET A 45 -9.26 -18.30 -2.76
C MET A 45 -10.37 -17.54 -2.03
N GLU A 46 -10.50 -16.24 -2.32
CA GLU A 46 -11.54 -15.36 -1.78
C GLU A 46 -12.18 -14.54 -2.92
N LEU A 47 -13.25 -13.81 -2.62
CA LEU A 47 -13.90 -12.88 -3.55
C LEU A 47 -13.53 -11.44 -3.19
N VAL A 48 -13.02 -10.69 -4.17
CA VAL A 48 -12.75 -9.25 -4.09
C VAL A 48 -13.54 -8.59 -5.22
N GLU A 49 -14.42 -7.64 -4.89
CA GLU A 49 -15.31 -6.97 -5.87
C GLU A 49 -16.07 -7.97 -6.78
N GLY A 50 -16.48 -9.12 -6.23
CA GLY A 50 -17.19 -10.18 -6.96
C GLY A 50 -16.30 -11.05 -7.86
N ALA A 51 -15.00 -10.78 -7.97
CA ALA A 51 -14.04 -11.57 -8.72
C ALA A 51 -13.20 -12.48 -7.80
N ARG A 52 -12.85 -13.67 -8.30
CA ARG A 52 -12.03 -14.63 -7.54
C ARG A 52 -10.58 -14.18 -7.51
N ALA A 53 -10.00 -14.15 -6.31
CA ALA A 53 -8.59 -13.82 -6.10
C ALA A 53 -7.92 -14.81 -5.13
N ARG A 54 -6.64 -15.10 -5.39
CA ARG A 54 -5.77 -15.88 -4.50
C ARG A 54 -5.23 -14.95 -3.43
N ARG A 55 -5.54 -15.25 -2.16
CA ARG A 55 -4.98 -14.54 -1.02
C ARG A 55 -3.67 -15.17 -0.59
N CYS A 56 -2.65 -14.35 -0.46
CA CYS A 56 -1.36 -14.73 0.10
C CYS A 56 -0.97 -13.75 1.21
N ARG A 57 -0.14 -14.21 2.15
CA ARG A 57 0.39 -13.40 3.25
C ARG A 57 1.91 -13.39 3.25
N VAL A 58 2.51 -12.23 3.51
CA VAL A 58 3.96 -12.11 3.75
C VAL A 58 4.21 -11.36 5.05
N ALA A 59 5.29 -11.72 5.75
CA ALA A 59 5.82 -10.91 6.84
C ALA A 59 6.61 -9.72 6.26
N ILE A 60 6.50 -8.56 6.90
CA ILE A 60 7.21 -7.34 6.50
C ILE A 60 7.78 -6.62 7.72
N ASP A 61 8.87 -5.90 7.53
CA ASP A 61 9.41 -4.96 8.52
C ASP A 61 8.91 -3.53 8.26
N GLY A 62 9.07 -2.65 9.26
CA GLY A 62 8.63 -1.27 9.16
C GLY A 62 9.37 -0.46 8.08
N ASP A 63 10.62 -0.79 7.76
CA ASP A 63 11.36 -0.12 6.67
C ASP A 63 10.78 -0.48 5.29
N THR A 64 10.40 -1.73 5.08
CA THR A 64 9.69 -2.17 3.87
C THR A 64 8.31 -1.55 3.83
N PHE A 65 7.57 -1.53 4.94
CA PHE A 65 6.26 -0.90 5.01
C PHE A 65 6.31 0.59 4.68
N ARG A 66 7.24 1.34 5.25
CA ARG A 66 7.44 2.78 4.97
C ARG A 66 7.79 3.04 3.51
N ARG A 67 8.63 2.19 2.91
CA ARG A 67 8.95 2.30 1.48
C ARG A 67 7.76 1.93 0.60
N ALA A 68 6.96 0.94 0.99
CA ALA A 68 5.79 0.49 0.23
C ALA A 68 4.63 1.50 0.33
N PHE A 69 4.45 2.16 1.48
CA PHE A 69 3.40 3.13 1.77
C PHE A 69 3.99 4.44 2.33
N PRO A 70 4.62 5.28 1.49
CA PRO A 70 5.26 6.51 1.96
C PRO A 70 4.30 7.47 2.70
N GLN A 71 3.00 7.38 2.45
CA GLN A 71 1.95 8.16 3.12
C GLN A 71 1.90 7.91 4.63
N VAL A 72 2.45 6.80 5.12
CA VAL A 72 2.56 6.48 6.55
C VAL A 72 3.34 7.55 7.31
N GLU A 73 4.29 8.24 6.66
CA GLU A 73 5.04 9.35 7.26
C GLU A 73 4.13 10.49 7.75
N TRP A 74 2.92 10.64 7.18
CA TRP A 74 1.94 11.62 7.64
C TRP A 74 1.28 11.25 8.97
N LEU A 75 1.26 9.96 9.32
CA LEU A 75 0.64 9.44 10.54
C LEU A 75 1.66 9.28 11.67
N VAL A 76 2.87 8.80 11.36
CA VAL A 76 3.87 8.45 12.37
C VAL A 76 4.92 9.56 12.58
N GLY A 77 4.94 10.59 11.73
CA GLY A 77 5.89 11.69 11.81
C GLY A 77 7.34 11.20 11.78
N THR A 78 8.09 11.50 12.84
CA THR A 78 9.51 11.13 12.96
C THR A 78 9.75 9.82 13.74
N ALA A 79 8.71 9.01 13.98
CA ALA A 79 8.86 7.75 14.68
C ALA A 79 9.76 6.78 13.89
N ASP A 80 10.66 6.09 14.59
CA ASP A 80 11.52 5.06 14.00
C ASP A 80 10.75 3.74 13.85
N LEU A 81 10.42 3.39 12.60
CA LEU A 81 9.73 2.15 12.26
C LEU A 81 10.68 0.96 12.08
N GLY A 82 12.01 1.13 12.16
CA GLY A 82 12.97 0.07 11.85
C GLY A 82 12.79 -1.22 12.69
N ARG A 83 12.29 -1.07 13.92
CA ARG A 83 11.97 -2.21 14.81
C ARG A 83 10.56 -2.77 14.67
N TRP A 84 9.68 -2.06 13.98
CA TRP A 84 8.29 -2.48 13.82
C TRP A 84 8.20 -3.71 12.93
N ARG A 85 7.25 -4.58 13.23
CA ARG A 85 7.00 -5.82 12.49
C ARG A 85 5.54 -5.90 12.12
N GLY A 86 5.28 -6.56 11.01
CA GLY A 86 3.96 -6.57 10.42
C GLY A 86 3.74 -7.69 9.45
N GLN A 87 2.54 -7.68 8.89
CA GLN A 87 2.11 -8.63 7.87
C GLN A 87 1.37 -7.88 6.77
N LEU A 88 1.48 -8.42 5.56
CA LEU A 88 0.79 -7.95 4.38
C LEU A 88 0.05 -9.12 3.75
N ASP A 89 -1.27 -9.02 3.72
CA ASP A 89 -2.11 -9.82 2.86
C ASP A 89 -2.24 -9.14 1.49
N TYR A 90 -2.15 -9.93 0.44
CA TYR A 90 -2.39 -9.47 -0.93
C TYR A 90 -3.24 -10.50 -1.68
N TRP A 91 -4.10 -9.98 -2.55
CA TRP A 91 -5.04 -10.77 -3.34
C TRP A 91 -4.70 -10.56 -4.81
N ILE A 92 -4.31 -11.62 -5.50
CA ILE A 92 -4.06 -11.61 -6.94
C ILE A 92 -5.25 -12.26 -7.65
N PHE A 93 -5.85 -11.54 -8.58
CA PHE A 93 -6.90 -12.09 -9.44
C PHE A 93 -6.34 -13.22 -10.32
N LEU A 94 -7.24 -14.07 -10.85
CA LEU A 94 -6.83 -15.21 -11.68
C LEU A 94 -6.12 -14.82 -12.99
N ASP A 95 -6.26 -13.56 -13.41
CA ASP A 95 -5.57 -12.98 -14.57
C ASP A 95 -4.24 -12.28 -14.21
N GLY A 96 -3.83 -12.31 -12.93
CA GLY A 96 -2.53 -11.85 -12.47
C GLY A 96 -2.50 -10.43 -11.91
N ASP A 97 -3.61 -9.69 -11.97
CA ASP A 97 -3.68 -8.33 -11.44
C ASP A 97 -3.81 -8.30 -9.91
N LEU A 98 -3.25 -7.28 -9.28
CA LEU A 98 -3.44 -7.02 -7.85
C LEU A 98 -4.87 -6.51 -7.61
N GLY A 99 -5.66 -7.27 -6.87
CA GLY A 99 -7.04 -6.91 -6.54
C GLY A 99 -7.19 -6.20 -5.20
N GLN A 100 -6.48 -6.65 -4.18
CA GLN A 100 -6.51 -6.04 -2.86
C GLN A 100 -5.17 -6.22 -2.17
N LEU A 101 -4.87 -5.30 -1.26
CA LEU A 101 -3.75 -5.37 -0.35
C LEU A 101 -4.23 -4.84 0.99
N ALA A 102 -3.96 -5.59 2.06
CA ALA A 102 -4.28 -5.20 3.43
C ALA A 102 -3.07 -5.54 4.30
N GLY A 103 -2.69 -4.66 5.19
CA GLY A 103 -1.55 -4.95 6.05
C GLY A 103 -1.46 -4.03 7.23
N SER A 104 -0.60 -4.42 8.16
CA SER A 104 -0.31 -3.60 9.32
C SER A 104 1.12 -3.80 9.76
N VAL A 105 1.67 -2.77 10.40
CA VAL A 105 2.89 -2.83 11.19
C VAL A 105 2.60 -2.30 12.56
N ASN A 106 3.22 -2.92 13.56
CA ASN A 106 3.10 -2.50 14.93
C ASN A 106 4.45 -2.48 15.62
N GLY A 107 4.57 -1.60 16.60
CA GLY A 107 5.77 -1.46 17.40
C GLY A 107 5.55 -0.51 18.56
N GLU A 108 6.62 -0.33 19.33
CA GLU A 108 6.62 0.54 20.49
C GLU A 108 6.55 2.02 20.10
N ALA A 109 5.70 2.79 20.79
CA ALA A 109 5.64 4.24 20.63
C ALA A 109 6.77 4.97 21.38
N SER A 110 7.32 4.37 22.44
CA SER A 110 8.31 5.01 23.33
C SER A 110 9.43 4.06 23.83
N GLY A 111 9.71 2.97 23.11
CA GLY A 111 10.70 1.97 23.54
C GLY A 111 10.08 0.80 24.34
N ILE A 112 10.90 -0.18 24.72
CA ILE A 112 10.45 -1.34 25.51
C ILE A 112 10.51 -0.97 27.00
N GLN A 113 9.35 -0.73 27.59
CA GLN A 113 9.19 -0.31 29.00
C GLN A 113 7.96 -0.99 29.60
N SER A 114 7.84 -1.05 30.93
CA SER A 114 6.57 -1.36 31.58
C SER A 114 5.53 -0.29 31.21
N ASP A 115 4.31 -0.71 30.87
CA ASP A 115 3.21 0.15 30.43
C ASP A 115 3.50 0.96 29.14
N ALA A 116 4.44 0.50 28.31
CA ALA A 116 4.71 1.12 27.02
C ALA A 116 3.51 1.01 26.08
N LEU A 117 3.19 2.10 25.39
CA LEU A 117 2.14 2.13 24.38
C LEU A 117 2.61 1.41 23.11
N GLN A 118 1.75 0.53 22.60
CA GLN A 118 1.92 -0.08 21.29
C GLN A 118 1.15 0.75 20.26
N ALA A 119 1.84 1.11 19.19
CA ALA A 119 1.23 1.74 18.03
C ALA A 119 1.04 0.70 16.92
N THR A 120 -0.08 0.81 16.21
CA THR A 120 -0.38 0.01 15.03
C THR A 120 -0.75 0.95 13.90
N VAL A 121 -0.16 0.74 12.73
CA VAL A 121 -0.54 1.42 11.49
C VAL A 121 -1.06 0.37 10.53
N GLU A 122 -2.24 0.64 9.98
CA GLU A 122 -2.93 -0.26 9.07
C GLU A 122 -3.09 0.40 7.70
N VAL A 123 -3.04 -0.42 6.65
CA VAL A 123 -3.31 -0.01 5.27
C VAL A 123 -4.31 -0.97 4.65
N LEU A 124 -5.22 -0.40 3.87
CA LEU A 124 -6.13 -1.14 3.00
C LEU A 124 -6.17 -0.44 1.65
N LEU A 125 -5.89 -1.21 0.60
CA LEU A 125 -5.96 -0.80 -0.79
C LEU A 125 -6.81 -1.81 -1.54
N THR A 126 -7.88 -1.35 -2.17
CA THR A 126 -8.78 -2.19 -2.95
C THR A 126 -8.85 -1.65 -4.38
N ALA A 127 -8.62 -2.52 -5.36
CA ALA A 127 -8.87 -2.21 -6.76
C ALA A 127 -10.39 -2.26 -7.00
N THR A 128 -11.01 -1.10 -7.14
CA THR A 128 -12.43 -0.95 -7.45
C THR A 128 -12.62 -0.67 -8.94
N GLU A 129 -13.82 -0.94 -9.46
CA GLU A 129 -14.20 -0.62 -10.85
C GLU A 129 -13.26 -1.20 -11.92
N ARG A 130 -12.67 -2.37 -11.65
CA ARG A 130 -11.73 -3.01 -12.58
C ARG A 130 -12.38 -3.30 -13.93
N GLY A 131 -11.67 -2.96 -15.01
CA GLY A 131 -12.12 -3.21 -16.38
C GLY A 131 -13.24 -2.28 -16.86
N ARG A 132 -13.65 -1.30 -16.04
CA ARG A 132 -14.61 -0.28 -16.43
C ARG A 132 -13.89 0.79 -17.24
N GLU A 133 -14.52 1.21 -18.34
CA GLU A 133 -14.04 2.37 -19.10
C GLU A 133 -14.24 3.63 -18.25
N MET A 134 -13.15 4.36 -17.98
CA MET A 134 -13.18 5.59 -17.20
C MET A 134 -12.66 6.75 -18.06
N VAL A 135 -13.43 7.83 -18.12
CA VAL A 135 -13.01 9.08 -18.75
C VAL A 135 -12.64 10.06 -17.63
N VAL A 136 -11.36 10.44 -17.59
CA VAL A 136 -10.89 11.52 -16.72
C VAL A 136 -10.84 12.80 -17.54
N TYR A 137 -11.73 13.73 -17.22
CA TYR A 137 -11.74 15.05 -17.87
C TYR A 137 -10.61 15.92 -17.32
N PRO A 138 -10.06 16.83 -18.15
CA PRO A 138 -9.13 17.85 -17.68
C PRO A 138 -9.78 18.67 -16.55
N PRO A 139 -9.01 19.05 -15.50
CA PRO A 139 -9.51 19.93 -14.46
C PRO A 139 -9.92 21.29 -15.04
N ALA A 140 -11.00 21.86 -14.51
CA ALA A 140 -11.44 23.20 -14.87
C ALA A 140 -10.37 24.26 -14.48
N PRO A 141 -10.28 25.40 -15.21
CA PRO A 141 -9.35 26.48 -14.92
C PRO A 141 -9.47 27.03 -13.49
#